data_AF-C4RNL5-F1
#
_entry.id   AF-C4RNL5-F1
#
_cell.length_a   1.000
_cell.length_b   1.000
_cell.length_c   1.000
_cell.angle_alpha   90.00
_cell.angle_beta   90.00
_cell.angle_gamma   90.00
#
_symmetry.space_group_name_H-M   'P 1'
#
loop_
_entity.id
_entity.type
_entity.pdbx_description
1 polymer ?
#
loop_
_entity_poly.entity_id
_entity_poly.type
_entity_poly.pdbx_seq_one_letter_code
_entity_poly.pdbx_strand_id
1 'polypeptide(L)'
;MRKALIIGGGIGGTATSRTAPSASAYGAAHSRRLYLVRESGETCWFANLHRSDEPTRKELAAIPTAQWQRQLRDLFADDLPVINEIVTDSVGDVGAHLVYDIPTSPVWHRGPALLIGDAVHATSPSAGQGVSMAVEDAVILARCLRDAPDTNAASTAYEQLRRPRVERVVAYSKTLSNSKTAGPVARVLRDLMMPIALKLFAGPKSHSWMYTHHIDWNEKVAMHVA
;
A
#
# COMPACT_ATOMS: atom_id res chain seq x y z
N MET A 1 15.73 5.31 -10.13
CA MET A 1 14.26 5.14 -10.07
C MET A 1 13.95 3.70 -10.41
N ARG A 2 13.46 2.89 -9.46
CA ARG A 2 13.01 1.53 -9.76
C ARG A 2 11.55 1.60 -10.16
N LYS A 3 11.28 1.12 -11.37
CA LYS A 3 9.98 1.11 -12.03
C LYS A 3 9.23 -0.12 -11.55
N ALA A 4 8.26 0.08 -10.68
CA ALA A 4 7.28 -0.94 -10.38
C ALA A 4 5.94 -0.38 -10.83
N LEU A 5 5.48 -0.81 -12.00
CA LEU A 5 4.07 -0.64 -12.32
C LEU A 5 3.30 -1.54 -11.36
N ILE A 6 2.51 -0.94 -10.50
CA ILE A 6 1.30 -1.60 -10.03
C ILE A 6 0.28 -1.28 -11.10
N ILE A 7 -0.20 -2.27 -11.84
CA ILE A 7 -1.56 -2.19 -12.34
C ILE A 7 -2.42 -2.35 -11.12
N GLY A 8 -2.72 -1.21 -10.52
CA GLY A 8 -3.73 -1.02 -9.52
C GLY A 8 -4.72 -0.12 -10.19
N GLY A 9 -5.58 -0.73 -10.99
CA GLY A 9 -6.90 -0.19 -11.17
C GLY A 9 -7.57 -0.15 -9.81
N GLY A 10 -7.49 0.96 -9.11
CA GLY A 10 -8.63 1.40 -8.32
C GLY A 10 -9.70 1.84 -9.29
N ILE A 11 -10.26 0.92 -10.06
CA ILE A 11 -11.64 1.10 -10.48
C ILE A 11 -12.40 0.05 -9.72
N GLY A 12 -13.07 0.54 -8.68
CA GLY A 12 -14.00 -0.23 -7.90
C GLY A 12 -15.08 -0.73 -8.81
N GLY A 13 -14.87 -1.93 -9.37
CA GLY A 13 -15.98 -2.78 -9.73
C GLY A 13 -16.64 -3.15 -8.42
N THR A 14 -17.76 -2.49 -8.08
CA THR A 14 -18.61 -3.02 -7.02
C THR A 14 -19.20 -4.31 -7.58
N ALA A 15 -18.68 -5.46 -7.15
CA ALA A 15 -19.27 -6.74 -7.50
C ALA A 15 -20.26 -7.14 -6.41
N THR A 16 -21.50 -7.45 -6.79
CA THR A 16 -22.48 -8.08 -5.88
C THR A 16 -22.22 -9.58 -5.85
N SER A 17 -21.25 -10.05 -5.08
CA SER A 17 -21.00 -11.49 -4.93
C SER A 17 -22.00 -12.08 -3.92
N ARG A 18 -22.74 -13.12 -4.33
CA ARG A 18 -23.65 -13.89 -3.46
C ARG A 18 -22.93 -14.86 -2.52
N THR A 19 -21.62 -15.03 -2.68
CA THR A 19 -20.82 -16.15 -2.15
C THR A 19 -19.75 -15.73 -1.14
N ALA A 20 -19.65 -14.46 -0.76
CA ALA A 20 -18.66 -14.03 0.22
C ALA A 20 -19.13 -14.23 1.68
N PRO A 21 -18.28 -14.77 2.58
CA PRO A 21 -18.61 -14.88 3.99
C PRO A 21 -18.82 -13.49 4.61
N SER A 22 -19.74 -13.40 5.56
CA SER A 22 -20.04 -12.21 6.34
C SER A 22 -18.80 -11.68 7.07
N ALA A 23 -18.66 -10.35 7.09
CA ALA A 23 -17.70 -9.55 7.85
C ALA A 23 -16.19 -9.75 7.52
N SER A 24 -15.61 -8.74 6.84
CA SER A 24 -14.17 -8.46 6.77
C SER A 24 -13.24 -9.66 6.47
N ALA A 25 -13.52 -10.41 5.40
CA ALA A 25 -12.59 -11.42 4.93
C ALA A 25 -11.51 -10.79 4.03
N TYR A 26 -10.26 -10.79 4.50
CA TYR A 26 -9.08 -10.43 3.69
C TYR A 26 -8.51 -11.69 3.02
N GLY A 27 -8.78 -11.89 1.73
CA GLY A 27 -8.22 -12.99 0.94
C GLY A 27 -7.04 -12.53 0.08
N ALA A 28 -5.83 -13.00 0.37
CA ALA A 28 -4.64 -12.74 -0.45
C ALA A 28 -4.22 -14.02 -1.21
N ALA A 29 -4.34 -14.01 -2.54
CA ALA A 29 -3.79 -15.04 -3.43
C ALA A 29 -2.68 -14.47 -4.33
N HIS A 30 -1.87 -15.38 -4.89
CA HIS A 30 -0.52 -15.31 -5.52
C HIS A 30 -0.06 -14.09 -6.35
N SER A 31 -0.87 -13.05 -6.50
CA SER A 31 -0.50 -11.73 -7.04
C SER A 31 -1.27 -10.60 -6.31
N ARG A 32 -1.09 -10.50 -4.98
CA ARG A 32 -1.71 -9.51 -4.04
C ARG A 32 -2.93 -8.78 -4.60
N ARG A 33 -3.97 -9.58 -4.75
CA ARG A 33 -5.36 -9.14 -4.92
C ARG A 33 -5.91 -8.85 -3.54
N LEU A 34 -6.67 -7.77 -3.43
CA LEU A 34 -7.44 -7.46 -2.24
C LEU A 34 -8.89 -7.32 -2.69
N TYR A 35 -9.80 -7.91 -1.94
CA TYR A 35 -11.21 -7.59 -2.03
C TYR A 35 -11.76 -7.36 -0.62
N LEU A 36 -12.73 -6.46 -0.51
CA LEU A 36 -13.39 -6.07 0.71
C LEU A 36 -14.89 -6.10 0.46
N VAL A 37 -15.60 -6.88 1.27
CA VAL A 37 -17.05 -7.01 1.20
C VAL A 37 -17.64 -6.07 2.24
N ARG A 38 -18.42 -5.11 1.77
CA ARG A 38 -19.14 -4.15 2.62
C ARG A 38 -20.38 -4.80 3.22
N GLU A 39 -20.89 -4.23 4.30
CA GLU A 39 -22.15 -4.67 4.93
C GLU A 39 -23.35 -4.60 3.96
N SER A 40 -23.28 -3.75 2.94
CA SER A 40 -24.26 -3.66 1.84
C SER A 40 -24.24 -4.87 0.89
N GLY A 41 -23.29 -5.79 1.00
CA GLY A 41 -23.07 -6.88 0.05
C GLY A 41 -22.25 -6.49 -1.18
N GLU A 42 -21.81 -5.24 -1.27
CA GLU A 42 -20.91 -4.78 -2.34
C GLU A 42 -19.47 -5.22 -2.07
N THR A 43 -18.80 -5.73 -3.09
CA THR A 43 -17.39 -6.09 -3.03
C THR A 43 -16.55 -5.04 -3.76
N CYS A 44 -15.68 -4.35 -3.04
CA CYS A 44 -14.65 -3.49 -3.62
C CYS A 44 -13.36 -4.30 -3.76
N TRP A 45 -12.68 -4.23 -4.90
CA TRP A 45 -11.45 -4.99 -5.11
C TRP A 45 -10.40 -4.22 -5.89
N PHE A 46 -9.14 -4.65 -5.76
CA PHE A 46 -8.04 -4.22 -6.62
C PHE A 46 -7.04 -5.37 -6.80
N ALA A 47 -6.37 -5.38 -7.95
CA ALA A 47 -5.22 -6.25 -8.21
C ALA A 47 -3.95 -5.40 -8.33
N ASN A 48 -2.78 -6.04 -8.20
CA ASN A 48 -1.49 -5.42 -8.50
C ASN A 48 -0.80 -6.26 -9.59
N LEU A 49 -0.78 -5.79 -10.84
CA LEU A 49 -0.07 -6.50 -11.93
C LEU A 49 1.25 -5.80 -12.25
N HIS A 50 2.31 -6.58 -12.43
CA HIS A 50 3.58 -6.06 -12.93
C HIS A 50 3.56 -5.98 -14.45
N ARG A 51 4.05 -4.87 -15.00
CA ARG A 51 4.43 -4.77 -16.42
C ARG A 51 5.74 -4.02 -16.59
N SER A 52 6.36 -4.24 -17.74
CA SER A 52 7.62 -3.61 -18.15
C SER A 52 7.44 -2.36 -19.00
N ASP A 53 6.26 -2.16 -19.59
CA ASP A 53 5.88 -0.98 -20.38
C ASP A 53 5.25 0.13 -19.53
N GLU A 54 5.32 1.37 -20.01
CA GLU A 54 4.81 2.57 -19.32
C GLU A 54 3.77 3.29 -20.21
N PRO A 55 2.56 2.72 -20.36
CA PRO A 55 1.50 3.33 -21.16
C PRO A 55 1.00 4.61 -20.50
N THR A 56 0.73 5.63 -21.31
CA THR A 56 0.15 6.89 -20.86
C THR A 56 -1.24 6.69 -20.24
N ARG A 57 -1.66 7.64 -19.40
CA ARG A 57 -3.02 7.64 -18.83
C ARG A 57 -4.10 7.58 -19.90
N LYS A 58 -3.87 8.21 -21.06
CA LYS A 58 -4.80 8.21 -22.19
C LYS A 58 -4.90 6.82 -22.83
N GLU A 59 -3.79 6.12 -22.98
CA GLU A 59 -3.78 4.75 -23.51
C GLU A 59 -4.50 3.79 -22.56
N LEU A 60 -4.28 3.91 -21.24
CA LEU A 60 -4.99 3.09 -20.26
C LEU A 60 -6.50 3.38 -20.22
N ALA A 61 -6.89 4.65 -20.30
CA ALA A 61 -8.30 5.05 -20.34
C ALA A 61 -9.01 4.66 -21.64
N ALA A 62 -8.26 4.44 -22.73
CA ALA A 62 -8.82 4.00 -24.00
C ALA A 62 -9.13 2.48 -24.01
N ILE A 63 -8.61 1.71 -23.07
CA ILE A 63 -8.88 0.27 -22.96
C ILE A 63 -10.26 0.07 -22.32
N PRO A 64 -11.22 -0.57 -23.02
CA PRO A 64 -12.56 -0.78 -22.48
C PRO A 64 -12.57 -1.75 -21.28
N THR A 65 -13.53 -1.56 -20.38
CA THR A 65 -13.83 -2.45 -19.24
C THR A 65 -13.84 -3.93 -19.63
N ALA A 66 -14.52 -4.29 -20.72
CA ALA A 66 -14.62 -5.68 -21.18
C ALA A 66 -13.25 -6.29 -21.57
N GLN A 67 -12.33 -5.47 -22.06
CA GLN A 67 -10.96 -5.90 -22.39
C GLN A 67 -10.14 -6.11 -21.11
N TRP A 68 -10.29 -5.24 -20.11
CA TRP A 68 -9.66 -5.42 -18.80
C TRP A 68 -10.17 -6.69 -18.10
N GLN A 69 -11.48 -6.91 -18.07
CA GLN A 69 -12.06 -8.12 -17.49
C GLN A 69 -11.53 -9.38 -18.16
N ARG A 70 -11.42 -9.40 -19.50
CA ARG A 70 -10.85 -10.53 -20.23
C ARG A 70 -9.40 -10.79 -19.84
N GLN A 71 -8.56 -9.76 -19.87
CA GLN A 71 -7.15 -9.89 -19.48
C GLN A 71 -6.99 -10.38 -18.04
N LEU A 72 -7.82 -9.88 -17.11
CA LEU A 72 -7.78 -10.30 -15.72
C LEU A 72 -8.23 -11.75 -15.55
N ARG A 73 -9.27 -12.20 -16.24
CA ARG A 73 -9.68 -13.61 -16.22
C ARG A 73 -8.59 -14.53 -16.78
N ASP A 74 -7.94 -14.13 -17.88
CA ASP A 74 -6.84 -14.91 -18.45
C ASP A 74 -5.65 -14.97 -17.48
N LEU A 75 -5.34 -13.85 -16.80
CA LEU A 75 -4.28 -13.79 -15.79
C LEU A 75 -4.62 -14.57 -14.51
N PHE A 76 -5.90 -14.75 -14.19
CA PHE A 76 -6.39 -15.42 -12.99
C PHE A 76 -7.05 -16.77 -13.30
N ALA A 77 -6.75 -17.38 -14.45
CA ALA A 77 -7.39 -18.63 -14.88
C ALA A 77 -7.13 -19.78 -13.89
N ASP A 78 -5.94 -19.81 -13.28
CA ASP A 78 -5.52 -20.85 -12.32
C ASP A 78 -5.83 -20.49 -10.85
N ASP A 79 -6.56 -19.40 -10.61
CA ASP A 79 -6.90 -18.95 -9.27
C ASP A 79 -8.23 -19.51 -8.75
N LEU A 80 -8.54 -19.20 -7.48
CA LEU A 80 -9.80 -19.59 -6.86
C LEU A 80 -10.99 -19.06 -7.70
N PRO A 81 -12.05 -19.87 -7.91
CA PRO A 81 -13.21 -19.48 -8.74
C PRO A 81 -13.83 -18.14 -8.36
N VAL A 82 -13.88 -17.82 -7.06
CA VAL A 82 -14.39 -16.55 -6.53
C VAL A 82 -13.69 -15.31 -7.11
N ILE A 83 -12.41 -15.41 -7.50
CA ILE A 83 -11.68 -14.30 -8.10
C ILE A 83 -12.22 -14.01 -9.51
N ASN A 84 -12.48 -15.05 -10.30
CA ASN A 84 -13.07 -14.90 -11.63
C ASN A 84 -14.53 -14.43 -11.56
N GLU A 85 -15.29 -14.85 -10.55
CA GLU A 85 -16.63 -14.33 -10.26
C GLU A 85 -16.58 -12.82 -9.99
N ILE A 86 -15.72 -12.36 -9.07
CA ILE A 86 -15.57 -10.93 -8.74
C ILE A 86 -15.23 -10.08 -9.98
N VAL A 87 -14.31 -10.56 -10.83
CA VAL A 87 -13.92 -9.83 -12.06
C VAL A 87 -15.08 -9.80 -13.07
N THR A 88 -15.83 -10.89 -13.19
CA THR A 88 -16.95 -11.01 -14.14
C THR A 88 -18.14 -10.16 -13.72
N ASP A 89 -18.48 -10.19 -12.43
CA ASP A 89 -19.65 -9.49 -11.86
C ASP A 89 -19.35 -8.04 -11.46
N SER A 90 -18.16 -7.52 -11.84
CA SER A 90 -17.79 -6.14 -11.60
C SER A 90 -18.75 -5.19 -12.32
N VAL A 91 -19.42 -4.33 -11.55
CA VAL A 91 -20.31 -3.28 -12.06
C VAL A 91 -19.55 -1.96 -12.15
N GLY A 92 -19.77 -1.23 -13.25
CA GLY A 92 -19.11 0.04 -13.52
C GLY A 92 -17.86 -0.11 -14.39
N ASP A 93 -17.05 0.94 -14.45
CA ASP A 93 -15.82 0.90 -15.22
C ASP A 93 -14.79 -0.02 -14.57
N VAL A 94 -13.95 -0.65 -15.39
CA VAL A 94 -12.74 -1.34 -14.93
C VAL A 94 -11.59 -0.79 -15.75
N GLY A 95 -10.48 -0.46 -15.08
CA GLY A 95 -9.36 0.19 -15.72
C GLY A 95 -8.12 0.14 -14.86
N ALA A 96 -7.08 0.86 -15.26
CA ALA A 96 -5.76 0.73 -14.66
C ALA A 96 -5.13 2.10 -14.40
N HIS A 97 -4.37 2.19 -13.32
CA HIS A 97 -3.53 3.33 -13.02
C HIS A 97 -2.09 2.88 -12.80
N LEU A 98 -1.15 3.69 -13.26
CA LEU A 98 0.25 3.49 -12.93
C LEU A 98 0.48 3.96 -11.49
N VAL A 99 1.13 3.13 -10.68
CA VAL A 99 1.63 3.56 -9.36
C VAL A 99 3.12 3.77 -9.44
N TYR A 100 3.57 4.79 -8.73
CA TYR A 100 4.96 5.18 -8.65
C TYR A 100 5.38 5.20 -7.19
N ASP A 101 6.59 4.70 -6.94
CA ASP A 101 7.25 4.86 -5.66
C ASP A 101 8.27 6.00 -5.78
N ILE A 102 8.25 6.91 -4.82
CA ILE A 102 9.25 7.98 -4.73
C ILE A 102 10.36 7.52 -3.76
N PRO A 103 11.64 7.65 -4.12
CA PRO A 103 12.72 7.43 -3.16
C PRO A 103 12.58 8.44 -2.01
N THR A 104 12.90 8.02 -0.78
CA THR A 104 12.87 8.90 0.39
C THR A 104 13.73 10.14 0.14
N SER A 105 13.13 11.32 0.29
CA SER A 105 13.84 12.58 0.10
C SER A 105 14.94 12.76 1.16
N PRO A 106 16.14 13.21 0.80
CA PRO A 106 17.17 13.54 1.78
C PRO A 106 16.80 14.77 2.61
N VAL A 107 15.99 15.70 2.07
CA VAL A 107 15.62 16.96 2.73
C VAL A 107 14.10 17.09 2.74
N TRP A 108 13.49 17.28 3.93
CA TRP A 108 12.04 17.37 4.04
C TRP A 108 11.55 18.80 4.21
N HIS A 109 12.41 19.73 4.63
CA HIS A 109 12.06 21.14 4.77
C HIS A 109 13.16 22.08 4.27
N ARG A 110 12.76 23.28 3.87
CA ARG A 110 13.66 24.38 3.53
C ARG A 110 12.96 25.72 3.75
N GLY A 111 13.49 26.51 4.68
CA GLY A 111 12.84 27.76 5.10
C GLY A 111 11.41 27.49 5.60
N PRO A 112 10.39 28.24 5.15
CA PRO A 112 9.02 28.06 5.64
C PRO A 112 8.30 26.86 5.02
N ALA A 113 8.90 26.14 4.08
CA ALA A 113 8.28 25.02 3.39
C ALA A 113 8.69 23.68 4.00
N LEU A 114 7.70 22.83 4.28
CA LEU A 114 7.86 21.46 4.78
C LEU A 114 7.02 20.50 3.92
N LEU A 115 7.60 19.34 3.60
CA LEU A 115 6.95 18.24 2.89
C LEU A 115 6.43 17.21 3.90
N ILE A 116 5.24 16.68 3.66
CA ILE A 116 4.61 15.61 4.44
C ILE A 116 3.87 14.63 3.51
N GLY A 117 3.49 13.45 4.03
CA GLY A 117 2.71 12.48 3.27
C GLY A 117 3.46 11.96 2.04
N ASP A 118 2.71 11.69 0.97
CA ASP A 118 3.26 11.14 -0.28
C ASP A 118 4.35 12.01 -0.92
N ALA A 119 4.39 13.31 -0.62
CA ALA A 119 5.47 14.19 -1.08
C ALA A 119 6.86 13.78 -0.55
N VAL A 120 6.90 13.05 0.57
CA VAL A 120 8.11 12.56 1.21
C VAL A 120 8.26 11.04 1.08
N HIS A 121 7.13 10.32 1.12
CA HIS A 121 7.14 8.87 1.27
C HIS A 121 6.02 8.18 0.49
N ALA A 122 5.77 8.61 -0.75
CA ALA A 122 4.99 7.81 -1.69
C ALA A 122 5.62 6.41 -1.83
N THR A 123 5.00 5.43 -1.18
CA THR A 123 5.44 4.04 -1.14
C THR A 123 4.46 3.16 -1.87
N SER A 124 4.95 2.02 -2.35
CA SER A 124 4.08 1.02 -2.93
C SER A 124 2.96 0.67 -1.94
N PRO A 125 1.68 0.64 -2.37
CA PRO A 125 0.51 0.25 -1.57
C PRO A 125 0.60 -1.16 -0.99
N SER A 126 1.66 -1.91 -1.28
CA SER A 126 1.94 -3.25 -0.77
C SER A 126 1.78 -3.41 0.75
N ALA A 127 2.13 -2.38 1.54
CA ALA A 127 1.95 -2.39 2.98
C ALA A 127 0.62 -1.79 3.46
N GLY A 128 -0.11 -1.08 2.58
CA GLY A 128 -1.39 -0.45 2.93
C GLY A 128 -1.30 0.65 4.00
N GLN A 129 -0.15 1.34 4.11
CA GLN A 129 0.10 2.31 5.19
C GLN A 129 0.16 3.78 4.73
N GLY A 130 -0.02 4.09 3.44
CA GLY A 130 0.15 5.47 2.94
C GLY A 130 -0.72 6.50 3.68
N VAL A 131 -2.02 6.22 3.79
CA VAL A 131 -2.96 7.10 4.52
C VAL A 131 -2.62 7.18 6.00
N SER A 132 -2.35 6.04 6.65
CA SER A 132 -1.96 6.01 8.06
C SER A 132 -0.69 6.84 8.32
N MET A 133 0.32 6.74 7.46
CA MET A 133 1.54 7.54 7.57
C MET A 133 1.27 9.04 7.40
N ALA A 134 0.41 9.43 6.46
CA ALA A 134 0.04 10.84 6.28
C ALA A 134 -0.72 11.40 7.49
N VAL A 135 -1.58 10.60 8.13
CA VAL A 135 -2.27 11.01 9.37
C VAL A 135 -1.27 11.10 10.53
N GLU A 136 -0.38 10.12 10.70
CA GLU A 136 0.70 10.18 11.68
C GLU A 136 1.57 11.44 11.50
N ASP A 137 1.87 11.81 10.25
CA ASP A 137 2.62 13.03 9.93
C ASP A 137 1.89 14.27 10.40
N ALA A 138 0.58 14.38 10.12
CA ALA A 138 -0.22 15.52 10.54
C ALA A 138 -0.22 15.68 12.07
N VAL A 139 -0.36 14.59 12.82
CA VAL A 139 -0.36 14.62 14.29
C VAL A 139 1.02 15.02 14.84
N ILE A 140 2.11 14.45 14.31
CA ILE A 140 3.46 14.79 14.78
C ILE A 140 3.85 16.21 14.40
N LEU A 141 3.47 16.67 13.19
CA LEU A 141 3.70 18.06 12.78
C LEU A 141 2.96 19.02 13.71
N ALA A 142 1.70 18.74 14.02
CA ALA A 142 0.93 19.54 14.96
C ALA A 142 1.57 19.57 16.37
N ARG A 143 2.12 18.46 16.86
CA ARG A 143 2.90 18.42 18.12
C ARG A 143 4.16 19.28 18.04
N CYS A 144 4.91 19.21 16.95
CA CYS A 144 6.12 20.01 16.76
C CYS A 144 5.81 21.50 16.71
N LEU A 145 4.76 21.90 15.99
CA LEU A 145 4.31 23.30 15.92
C LEU A 145 3.80 23.83 17.26
N ARG A 146 3.18 22.98 18.09
CA ARG A 146 2.71 23.34 19.43
C ARG A 146 3.87 23.62 20.39
N ASP A 147 4.93 22.83 20.32
CA ASP A 147 5.99 22.81 21.33
C ASP A 147 7.26 23.57 20.91
N ALA A 148 7.49 23.80 19.62
CA ALA A 148 8.67 24.50 19.13
C ALA A 148 8.57 26.03 19.28
N PRO A 149 9.70 26.72 19.46
CA PRO A 149 9.74 28.19 19.53
C PRO A 149 9.43 28.87 18.18
N ASP A 150 9.68 28.19 17.07
CA ASP A 150 9.43 28.69 15.72
C ASP A 150 9.22 27.55 14.70
N THR A 151 8.82 27.91 13.47
CA THR A 151 8.51 26.96 12.40
C THR A 151 9.72 26.19 11.89
N ASN A 152 10.93 26.76 11.94
CA ASN A 152 12.14 26.06 11.51
C ASN A 152 12.53 24.96 12.52
N ALA A 153 12.45 25.28 13.81
CA ALA A 153 12.64 24.33 14.90
C ALA A 153 11.58 23.22 14.83
N ALA A 154 10.32 23.56 14.57
CA ALA A 154 9.24 22.59 14.39
C ALA A 154 9.50 21.64 13.20
N SER A 155 9.93 22.19 12.06
CA SER A 155 10.21 21.40 10.85
C SER A 155 11.39 20.44 11.06
N THR A 156 12.43 20.90 11.75
CA THR A 156 13.60 20.09 12.10
C THR A 156 13.21 18.94 13.03
N ALA A 157 12.43 19.23 14.08
CA ALA A 157 11.96 18.23 15.02
C ALA A 157 11.02 17.20 14.36
N TYR A 158 10.12 17.67 13.49
CA TYR A 158 9.23 16.81 12.71
C TYR A 158 10.04 15.82 11.86
N GLU A 159 11.04 16.30 11.12
CA GLU A 159 11.88 15.45 10.29
C GLU A 159 12.60 14.38 11.12
N GLN A 160 13.18 14.77 12.27
CA GLN A 160 13.89 13.85 13.17
C GLN A 160 12.98 12.75 13.75
N LEU A 161 11.76 13.10 14.16
CA LEU A 161 10.81 12.14 14.74
C LEU A 161 10.23 11.19 13.68
N ARG A 162 9.94 11.71 12.48
CA ARG A 162 9.23 10.95 11.44
C ARG A 162 10.15 10.12 10.55
N ARG A 163 11.35 10.60 10.24
CA ARG A 163 12.27 9.92 9.32
C ARG A 163 12.51 8.45 9.65
N PRO A 164 12.83 8.04 10.90
CA PRO A 164 13.07 6.62 11.20
C PRO A 164 11.83 5.74 10.98
N ARG A 165 10.64 6.25 11.33
CA ARG A 165 9.36 5.55 11.16
C ARG A 165 9.02 5.38 9.68
N VAL A 166 9.12 6.46 8.91
CA VAL A 166 8.85 6.48 7.48
C VAL A 166 9.81 5.58 6.71
N GLU A 167 11.11 5.70 6.94
CA GLU A 167 12.11 4.89 6.25
C GLU A 167 11.94 3.39 6.54
N ARG A 168 11.56 3.03 7.78
CA ARG A 168 11.27 1.64 8.15
C ARG A 168 10.05 1.08 7.42
N VAL A 169 8.97 1.86 7.27
CA VAL A 169 7.78 1.44 6.51
C VAL A 169 8.10 1.35 5.03
N VAL A 170 8.81 2.32 4.46
CA VAL A 170 9.25 2.30 3.05
C VAL A 170 10.10 1.06 2.75
N ALA A 171 11.07 0.75 3.61
CA ALA A 171 11.92 -0.42 3.46
C ALA A 171 11.10 -1.71 3.53
N TYR A 172 10.15 -1.80 4.46
CA TYR A 172 9.24 -2.94 4.58
C TYR A 172 8.32 -3.08 3.36
N SER A 173 7.74 -1.99 2.84
CA SER A 173 6.96 -2.00 1.60
C SER A 173 7.78 -2.50 0.41
N LYS A 174 9.07 -2.12 0.33
CA LYS A 174 9.98 -2.56 -0.74
C LYS A 174 10.32 -4.04 -0.67
N THR A 175 10.60 -4.59 0.51
CA THR A 175 10.84 -6.05 0.65
C THR A 175 9.61 -6.85 0.24
N LEU A 176 8.44 -6.34 0.62
CA LEU A 176 7.15 -6.91 0.28
C LEU A 176 6.87 -6.87 -1.23
N SER A 177 7.21 -5.76 -1.89
CA SER A 177 7.15 -5.63 -3.35
C SER A 177 8.15 -6.54 -4.08
N ASN A 178 9.42 -6.62 -3.65
CA ASN A 178 10.43 -7.44 -4.33
C ASN A 178 10.16 -8.94 -4.21
N SER A 179 9.55 -9.39 -3.11
CA SER A 179 9.11 -10.79 -2.95
C SER A 179 8.09 -11.23 -4.02
N LYS A 180 7.47 -10.28 -4.74
CA LYS A 180 6.50 -10.53 -5.81
C LYS A 180 7.14 -10.98 -7.13
N THR A 181 8.47 -10.89 -7.27
CA THR A 181 9.20 -11.17 -8.53
C THR A 181 9.99 -12.48 -8.47
N ALA A 182 9.64 -13.39 -7.56
CA ALA A 182 10.30 -14.68 -7.41
C ALA A 182 10.00 -15.59 -8.63
N GLY A 183 11.04 -16.07 -9.30
CA GLY A 183 10.93 -17.02 -10.42
C GLY A 183 10.31 -18.37 -10.02
N PRO A 184 10.00 -19.26 -10.99
CA PRO A 184 9.25 -20.50 -10.76
C PRO A 184 9.84 -21.38 -9.65
N VAL A 185 11.17 -21.49 -9.59
CA VAL A 185 11.89 -22.28 -8.58
C VAL A 185 11.78 -21.66 -7.18
N ALA A 186 11.92 -20.33 -7.09
CA ALA A 186 11.77 -19.60 -5.84
C ALA A 186 10.33 -19.63 -5.31
N ARG A 187 9.32 -19.75 -6.20
CA ARG A 187 7.92 -19.95 -5.84
C ARG A 187 7.68 -21.29 -5.14
N VAL A 188 8.19 -22.38 -5.72
CA VAL A 188 8.05 -23.73 -5.13
C VAL A 188 8.74 -23.79 -3.77
N LEU A 189 9.96 -23.24 -3.67
CA LEU A 189 10.70 -23.19 -2.41
C LEU A 189 9.96 -22.35 -1.35
N ARG A 190 9.42 -21.17 -1.72
CA ARG A 190 8.61 -20.34 -0.83
C ARG A 190 7.38 -21.08 -0.35
N ASP A 191 6.59 -21.68 -1.25
CA ASP A 191 5.32 -22.33 -0.90
C ASP A 191 5.54 -23.55 0.00
N LEU A 192 6.64 -24.28 -0.19
CA LEU A 192 7.08 -25.36 0.70
C LEU A 192 7.51 -24.85 2.08
N MET A 193 8.23 -23.73 2.12
CA MET A 193 8.76 -23.13 3.35
C MET A 193 7.72 -22.32 4.13
N MET A 194 6.67 -21.81 3.48
CA MET A 194 5.63 -20.96 4.06
C MET A 194 4.93 -21.56 5.30
N PRO A 195 4.46 -22.82 5.32
CA PRO A 195 3.82 -23.39 6.50
C PRO A 195 4.78 -23.51 7.71
N ILE A 196 6.08 -23.69 7.45
CA ILE A 196 7.12 -23.76 8.49
C ILE A 196 7.47 -22.36 8.99
N ALA A 197 7.67 -21.41 8.06
CA ALA A 197 7.95 -20.02 8.37
C ALA A 197 6.77 -19.31 9.05
N LEU A 198 5.52 -19.61 8.68
CA LEU A 198 4.33 -19.12 9.37
C LEU A 198 4.30 -19.64 10.82
N LYS A 199 4.60 -20.92 11.04
CA LYS A 199 4.66 -21.49 12.41
C LYS A 199 5.79 -20.90 13.26
N LEU A 200 6.92 -20.52 12.67
CA LEU A 200 8.11 -20.02 13.38
C LEU A 200 8.14 -18.48 13.52
N PHE A 201 7.62 -17.75 12.54
CA PHE A 201 7.81 -16.29 12.40
C PHE A 201 6.50 -15.51 12.23
N ALA A 202 5.36 -16.14 11.96
CA ALA A 202 4.05 -15.46 11.99
C ALA A 202 3.47 -15.39 13.40
N GLY A 203 4.33 -15.10 14.38
CA GLY A 203 3.85 -14.63 15.68
C GLY A 203 3.19 -13.26 15.51
N PRO A 204 2.11 -12.94 16.24
CA PRO A 204 1.42 -11.64 16.18
C PRO A 204 2.33 -10.41 16.40
N LYS A 205 3.56 -10.62 16.89
CA LYS A 205 4.59 -9.59 17.10
C LYS A 205 5.34 -9.15 15.84
N SER A 206 5.29 -9.90 14.73
CA SER A 206 6.03 -9.58 13.50
C SER A 206 5.61 -8.25 12.87
N HIS A 207 4.30 -7.93 12.91
CA HIS A 207 3.73 -6.71 12.32
C HIS A 207 3.14 -5.77 13.36
N SER A 208 3.17 -6.12 14.66
CA SER A 208 2.60 -5.29 15.72
C SER A 208 3.22 -3.89 15.71
N TRP A 209 4.53 -3.76 15.48
CA TRP A 209 5.22 -2.46 15.40
C TRP A 209 4.58 -1.49 14.40
N MET A 210 3.90 -1.99 13.36
CA MET A 210 3.24 -1.18 12.34
C MET A 210 1.82 -0.79 12.73
N TYR A 211 1.06 -1.70 13.35
CA TYR A 211 -0.36 -1.51 13.68
C TYR A 211 -0.63 -1.03 15.11
N THR A 212 0.30 -1.27 16.04
CA THR A 212 0.20 -0.84 17.44
C THR A 212 1.03 0.42 17.71
N HIS A 213 1.43 1.14 16.65
CA HIS A 213 2.13 2.41 16.81
C HIS A 213 1.16 3.44 17.41
N HIS A 214 1.53 4.00 18.54
CA HIS A 214 0.73 5.00 19.24
C HIS A 214 1.52 6.30 19.33
N ILE A 215 0.86 7.41 19.00
CA ILE A 215 1.39 8.75 19.16
C ILE A 215 0.68 9.38 20.35
N ASP A 216 1.40 9.60 21.46
CA ASP A 216 0.85 10.34 22.58
C ASP A 216 0.84 11.84 22.27
N TRP A 217 -0.34 12.45 22.24
CA TRP A 217 -0.47 13.88 22.01
C TRP A 217 0.18 14.70 23.13
N ASN A 218 0.07 14.27 24.39
CA ASN A 218 0.47 15.06 25.54
C ASN A 218 1.97 15.02 25.82
N GLU A 219 2.67 14.03 25.27
CA GLU A 219 4.13 13.96 25.34
C GLU A 219 4.75 15.18 24.63
N LYS A 220 5.61 15.90 25.35
CA LYS A 220 6.33 17.07 24.83
C LYS A 220 7.41 16.65 23.86
N VAL A 221 7.55 17.39 22.75
CA VAL A 221 8.63 17.14 21.81
C VAL A 221 9.97 17.59 22.41
N ALA A 222 10.91 16.65 22.53
CA ALA A 222 12.26 16.94 23.00
C ALA A 222 13.04 17.73 21.93
N MET A 223 13.14 19.04 22.10
CA MET A 223 13.92 19.90 21.23
C MET A 223 15.39 19.83 21.65
N HIS A 224 16.24 19.22 20.82
CA HIS A 224 17.68 19.44 20.95
C HIS A 224 17.96 20.81 20.35
N VAL A 225 18.11 21.82 21.22
CA VAL A 225 18.66 23.11 20.83
C VAL A 225 20.11 22.86 20.42
N ALA A 226 20.38 22.96 19.12
CA ALA A 226 21.74 22.95 18.58
C ALA A 226 22.45 24.27 18.89
#